data_AF-A0A948XY06-F1
#
_entry.id   AF-A0A948XY06-F1
#
_cell.length_a   1.000
_cell.length_b   1.000
_cell.length_c   1.000
_cell.angle_alpha   90.00
_cell.angle_beta   90.00
_cell.angle_gamma   90.00
#
_symmetry.space_group_name_H-M   'P 1'
#
loop_
_entity.id
_entity.type
_entity.pdbx_description
1 polymer ?
#
loop_
_entity_poly.entity_id
_entity_poly.type
_entity_poly.pdbx_seq_one_letter_code
_entity_poly.pdbx_strand_id
1 'polypeptide(L)'
;MQEPNRDVFPTPAMLERFANITPLLKNDAVESAFSRHEALSIAGKKMFHRLGLVSMVLIGGSAIYTIAEALLFKGGADPAIGMAAAVAAAVGIAAQVFSLIAQLKSKWLVNRFACERLRSIKFQAYSLAATAPDEADLAARTRKLSAEELAKLESELNMGISIFEAFVPEKCVAVPEPGPGPADPAIISEATIAYRELRLLYQDRFAAAELHRLRENRRAFHSAADILYFSGACLVLLSLLAKIVPGMPISAWVDFLAISAFVLSISKTVLDNASLTDPSAARFVRYREDIAEIERRIERGASLDIVVPQMERIALGELEEFCDASKSINYRL
;
A
#
# COMPACT_ATOMS: atom_id res chain seq x y z
N MET A 1 12.81 7.72 16.04
CA MET A 1 11.81 6.88 15.36
C MET A 1 10.48 7.62 15.45
N GLN A 2 9.80 7.88 14.34
CA GLN A 2 8.42 8.36 14.39
C GLN A 2 7.54 7.23 14.94
N GLU A 3 6.68 7.54 15.90
CA GLU A 3 5.65 6.60 16.33
C GLU A 3 4.69 6.36 15.15
N PRO A 4 4.41 5.09 14.80
CA PRO A 4 3.51 4.77 13.70
C PRO A 4 2.09 5.28 13.99
N ASN A 5 1.44 5.83 12.96
CA ASN A 5 0.07 6.35 13.02
C ASN A 5 -0.17 7.42 14.11
N ARG A 6 0.85 8.22 14.45
CA ARG A 6 0.70 9.35 15.39
C ARG A 6 -0.37 10.36 14.97
N ASP A 7 -0.70 10.41 13.69
CA ASP A 7 -1.80 11.22 13.15
C ASP A 7 -3.18 10.73 13.61
N VAL A 8 -3.34 9.43 13.85
CA VAL A 8 -4.55 8.83 14.44
C VAL A 8 -4.44 8.68 15.95
N PHE A 9 -3.24 8.43 16.50
CA PHE A 9 -3.02 8.26 17.94
C PHE A 9 -2.10 9.37 18.48
N PRO A 10 -2.64 10.55 18.85
CA PRO A 10 -1.84 11.64 19.36
C PRO A 10 -1.21 11.29 20.72
N THR A 11 0.02 11.74 20.94
CA THR A 11 0.77 11.53 22.19
C THR A 11 0.11 12.26 23.38
N PRO A 12 0.34 11.83 24.63
CA PRO A 12 -0.14 12.55 25.82
C PRO A 12 0.22 14.04 25.84
N ALA A 13 1.45 14.39 25.45
CA ALA A 13 1.90 15.78 25.35
C ALA A 13 1.11 16.63 24.33
N MET A 14 0.55 16.01 23.29
CA MET A 14 -0.31 16.71 22.33
C MET A 14 -1.70 16.95 22.90
N LEU A 15 -2.22 16.00 23.67
CA LEU A 15 -3.52 16.16 24.36
C LEU A 15 -3.43 17.28 25.41
N GLU A 16 -2.31 17.37 26.12
CA GLU A 16 -2.05 18.46 27.07
C GLU A 16 -1.89 19.82 26.36
N ARG A 17 -1.20 19.85 25.22
CA ARG A 17 -0.96 21.08 24.44
C ARG A 17 -2.22 21.64 23.78
N PHE A 18 -3.15 20.77 23.42
CA PHE A 18 -4.33 21.10 22.61
C PHE A 18 -5.62 20.70 23.35
N ALA A 19 -5.76 21.19 24.58
CA ALA A 19 -6.83 20.77 25.48
C ALA A 19 -8.23 21.11 24.96
N ASN A 20 -8.40 22.26 24.29
CA ASN A 20 -9.71 22.75 23.82
C ASN A 20 -10.27 21.95 22.63
N ILE A 21 -9.42 21.14 21.99
CA ILE A 21 -9.79 20.30 20.84
C ILE A 21 -9.64 18.81 21.13
N THR A 22 -9.59 18.43 22.41
CA THR A 22 -9.56 17.01 22.82
C THR A 22 -10.59 16.15 22.08
N PRO A 23 -11.84 16.60 21.83
CA PRO A 23 -12.81 15.80 21.07
C PRO A 23 -12.42 15.50 19.61
N LEU A 24 -11.58 16.33 18.98
CA LEU A 24 -11.03 16.09 17.63
C LEU A 24 -9.81 15.17 17.67
N LEU A 25 -9.05 15.21 18.76
CA LEU A 25 -7.85 14.43 18.95
C LEU A 25 -8.14 13.01 19.41
N LYS A 26 -9.15 12.82 20.26
CA LYS A 26 -9.60 11.53 20.79
C LYS A 26 -10.98 11.18 20.29
N ASN A 27 -11.04 10.14 19.47
CA ASN A 27 -12.28 9.62 18.95
C ASN A 27 -12.26 8.10 19.02
N ASP A 28 -12.67 7.58 20.17
CA ASP A 28 -12.59 6.15 20.51
C ASP A 28 -13.26 5.25 19.46
N ALA A 29 -14.36 5.72 18.85
CA ALA A 29 -15.08 4.96 17.82
C ALA A 29 -14.22 4.79 16.55
N VAL A 30 -13.60 5.88 16.08
CA VAL A 30 -12.71 5.85 14.91
C VAL A 30 -11.40 5.13 15.22
N GLU A 31 -10.81 5.36 16.40
CA GLU A 31 -9.55 4.76 16.83
C GLU A 31 -9.65 3.24 17.03
N SER A 32 -10.74 2.77 17.63
CA SER A 32 -11.03 1.34 17.79
C SER A 32 -11.25 0.66 16.44
N ALA A 33 -12.06 1.28 15.56
CA ALA A 33 -12.25 0.78 14.20
C ALA A 33 -10.92 0.73 13.42
N PHE A 34 -10.09 1.77 13.53
CA PHE A 34 -8.80 1.87 12.86
C PHE A 34 -7.86 0.77 13.31
N SER A 35 -7.72 0.59 14.63
CA SER A 35 -6.86 -0.45 15.22
C SER A 35 -7.22 -1.85 14.73
N ARG A 36 -8.53 -2.14 14.65
CA ARG A 36 -9.04 -3.42 14.16
C ARG A 36 -8.66 -3.65 12.69
N HIS A 37 -8.94 -2.68 11.82
CA HIS A 37 -8.65 -2.81 10.38
C HIS A 37 -7.14 -2.80 10.10
N GLU A 38 -6.36 -2.04 10.86
CA GLU A 38 -4.90 -2.03 10.74
C GLU A 38 -4.29 -3.38 11.07
N ALA A 39 -4.67 -3.99 12.19
CA ALA A 39 -4.18 -5.31 12.59
C ALA A 39 -4.47 -6.37 11.51
N LEU A 40 -5.69 -6.35 10.95
CA LEU A 40 -6.09 -7.24 9.86
C LEU A 40 -5.34 -6.96 8.56
N SER A 41 -5.11 -5.68 8.22
CA SER A 41 -4.35 -5.29 7.03
C SER A 41 -2.89 -5.74 7.10
N ILE A 42 -2.21 -5.49 8.23
CA ILE A 42 -0.81 -5.88 8.43
C ILE A 42 -0.65 -7.40 8.40
N ALA A 43 -1.51 -8.12 9.14
CA ALA A 43 -1.47 -9.58 9.17
C ALA A 43 -1.74 -10.18 7.78
N GLY A 44 -2.77 -9.68 7.09
CA GLY A 44 -3.14 -10.11 5.74
C GLY A 44 -2.05 -9.84 4.71
N LYS A 45 -1.45 -8.65 4.74
CA LYS A 45 -0.32 -8.28 3.86
C LYS A 45 0.88 -9.20 4.08
N LYS A 46 1.26 -9.43 5.33
CA LYS A 46 2.38 -10.32 5.68
C LYS A 46 2.12 -11.74 5.21
N MET A 47 0.90 -12.26 5.41
CA MET A 47 0.53 -13.61 4.97
C MET A 47 0.57 -13.72 3.45
N PHE A 48 -0.03 -12.76 2.73
CA PHE A 48 -0.06 -12.73 1.27
C PHE A 48 1.34 -12.75 0.66
N HIS A 49 2.24 -11.86 1.11
CA HIS A 49 3.61 -11.82 0.59
C HIS A 49 4.45 -13.02 1.02
N ARG A 50 4.29 -13.52 2.25
CA ARG A 50 5.04 -14.70 2.71
C ARG A 50 4.66 -15.95 1.91
N LEU A 51 3.36 -16.18 1.70
CA LEU A 51 2.90 -17.31 0.89
C LEU A 51 3.32 -17.15 -0.56
N GLY A 52 3.16 -15.94 -1.14
CA GLY A 52 3.60 -15.66 -2.51
C GLY A 52 5.09 -15.94 -2.71
N LEU A 53 5.95 -15.43 -1.82
CA LEU A 53 7.39 -15.64 -1.89
C LEU A 53 7.78 -17.13 -1.73
N VAL A 54 7.22 -17.81 -0.73
CA VAL A 54 7.49 -19.24 -0.51
C VAL A 54 7.07 -20.06 -1.72
N SER A 55 5.88 -19.82 -2.27
CA SER A 55 5.40 -20.48 -3.48
C SER A 55 6.33 -20.27 -4.67
N MET A 56 6.79 -19.03 -4.91
CA MET A 56 7.69 -18.74 -6.03
C MET A 56 9.03 -19.45 -5.88
N VAL A 57 9.60 -19.50 -4.67
CA VAL A 57 10.85 -20.22 -4.39
C VAL A 57 10.68 -21.72 -4.62
N LEU A 58 9.59 -22.30 -4.13
CA LEU A 58 9.33 -23.74 -4.28
C LEU A 58 9.10 -24.12 -5.74
N ILE A 59 8.22 -23.41 -6.45
CA ILE A 59 7.90 -23.70 -7.86
C ILE A 59 9.11 -23.43 -8.76
N GLY A 60 9.76 -22.28 -8.61
CA GLY A 60 10.95 -21.91 -9.39
C GLY A 60 12.13 -22.84 -9.15
N GLY A 61 12.38 -23.21 -7.88
CA GLY A 61 13.40 -24.18 -7.51
C GLY A 61 13.14 -25.56 -8.10
N SER A 62 11.89 -26.05 -8.03
CA SER A 62 11.51 -27.32 -8.65
C SER A 62 11.64 -27.29 -10.17
N ALA A 63 11.28 -26.18 -10.84
CA ALA A 63 11.46 -26.04 -12.28
C ALA A 63 12.95 -26.10 -12.68
N ILE A 64 13.82 -25.38 -11.97
CA ILE A 64 15.27 -25.42 -12.17
C ILE A 64 15.81 -26.84 -11.97
N TYR A 65 15.34 -27.54 -10.93
CA TYR A 65 15.71 -28.94 -10.70
C TYR A 65 15.31 -29.85 -11.87
N THR A 66 14.06 -29.76 -12.35
CA THR A 66 13.60 -30.57 -13.50
C THR A 66 14.46 -30.33 -14.75
N ILE A 67 14.89 -29.08 -14.98
CA ILE A 67 15.79 -28.76 -16.09
C ILE A 67 17.18 -29.37 -15.87
N ALA A 68 17.71 -29.30 -14.64
CA ALA A 68 18.99 -29.93 -14.29
C ALA A 68 18.96 -31.45 -14.48
N GLU A 69 17.86 -32.09 -14.07
CA GLU A 69 17.65 -33.54 -14.23
C GLU A 69 17.65 -33.95 -15.71
N ALA A 70 16.96 -33.18 -16.55
CA ALA A 70 16.88 -33.45 -17.99
C ALA A 70 18.22 -33.22 -18.72
N LEU A 71 18.92 -32.14 -18.41
CA LEU A 71 20.09 -31.69 -19.19
C LEU A 71 21.44 -32.15 -18.62
N LEU A 72 21.58 -32.16 -17.30
CA LEU A 72 22.87 -32.43 -16.63
C LEU A 72 22.94 -33.86 -16.10
N PHE A 73 21.92 -34.28 -15.34
CA PHE A 73 21.95 -35.59 -14.67
C PHE A 73 21.45 -36.73 -15.57
N LYS A 74 20.69 -36.43 -16.63
CA LYS A 74 20.16 -37.40 -17.60
C LYS A 74 19.44 -38.58 -16.94
N GLY A 75 18.67 -38.30 -15.88
CA GLY A 75 17.97 -39.32 -15.08
C GLY A 75 18.84 -40.10 -14.08
N GLY A 76 20.12 -39.74 -13.92
CA GLY A 76 21.03 -40.32 -12.93
C GLY A 76 20.95 -39.68 -11.54
N ALA A 77 19.99 -38.79 -11.30
CA ALA A 77 19.78 -38.18 -9.99
C ALA A 77 19.12 -39.15 -9.02
N ASP A 78 19.37 -38.97 -7.72
CA ASP A 78 18.72 -39.76 -6.67
C ASP A 78 17.19 -39.53 -6.73
N PRO A 79 16.37 -40.60 -6.85
CA PRO A 79 14.91 -40.50 -6.85
C PRO A 79 14.32 -39.73 -5.65
N ALA A 80 15.02 -39.73 -4.50
CA ALA A 80 14.61 -38.97 -3.32
C ALA A 80 14.59 -37.45 -3.58
N ILE A 81 15.53 -36.93 -4.37
CA ILE A 81 15.61 -35.50 -4.72
C ILE A 81 14.47 -35.15 -5.68
N GLY A 82 14.18 -36.02 -6.66
CA GLY A 82 13.04 -35.86 -7.55
C GLY A 82 11.71 -35.84 -6.80
N MET A 83 11.54 -36.73 -5.82
CA MET A 83 10.36 -36.73 -4.94
C MET A 83 10.25 -35.43 -4.12
N ALA A 84 11.37 -34.96 -3.55
CA ALA A 84 11.39 -33.71 -2.79
C ALA A 84 11.02 -32.50 -3.67
N ALA A 85 11.54 -32.43 -4.90
CA ALA A 85 11.20 -31.39 -5.86
C ALA A 85 9.72 -31.43 -6.27
N ALA A 86 9.14 -32.62 -6.46
CA ALA A 86 7.73 -32.79 -6.76
C ALA A 86 6.83 -32.32 -5.60
N VAL A 87 7.17 -32.71 -4.36
CA VAL A 87 6.45 -32.26 -3.16
C VAL A 87 6.56 -30.74 -2.99
N ALA A 88 7.75 -30.16 -3.20
CA ALA A 88 7.95 -28.71 -3.15
C ALA A 88 7.04 -27.97 -4.15
N ALA A 89 6.99 -28.44 -5.41
CA ALA A 89 6.11 -27.87 -6.42
C ALA A 89 4.64 -27.95 -6.02
N ALA A 90 4.19 -29.12 -5.51
CA ALA A 90 2.82 -29.32 -5.06
C ALA A 90 2.45 -28.38 -3.90
N VAL A 91 3.32 -28.23 -2.90
CA VAL A 91 3.13 -27.30 -1.77
C VAL A 91 3.09 -25.85 -2.26
N GLY A 92 4.01 -25.47 -3.17
CA GLY A 92 4.04 -24.13 -3.75
C GLY A 92 2.75 -23.78 -4.50
N ILE A 93 2.23 -24.71 -5.31
CA ILE A 93 0.96 -24.56 -6.03
C ILE A 93 -0.21 -24.49 -5.03
N ALA A 94 -0.27 -25.39 -4.04
CA ALA A 94 -1.32 -25.39 -3.04
C ALA A 94 -1.39 -24.08 -2.25
N ALA A 95 -0.23 -23.49 -1.91
CA ALA A 95 -0.17 -22.19 -1.26
C ALA A 95 -0.68 -21.03 -2.15
N GLN A 96 -0.42 -21.05 -3.47
CA GLN A 96 -1.00 -20.07 -4.41
C GLN A 96 -2.51 -20.23 -4.53
N VAL A 97 -3.00 -21.47 -4.68
CA VAL A 97 -4.43 -21.78 -4.74
C VAL A 97 -5.13 -21.34 -3.46
N PHE A 98 -4.54 -21.62 -2.30
CA PHE A 98 -5.05 -21.14 -1.01
C PHE A 98 -5.11 -19.62 -0.95
N SER A 99 -4.05 -18.91 -1.38
CA SER A 99 -4.03 -17.44 -1.39
C SER A 99 -5.17 -16.83 -2.21
N LEU A 100 -5.50 -17.47 -3.35
CA LEU A 100 -6.62 -17.09 -4.22
C LEU A 100 -7.97 -17.38 -3.58
N ILE A 101 -8.20 -18.60 -3.10
CA ILE A 101 -9.48 -19.02 -2.50
C ILE A 101 -9.76 -18.23 -1.22
N ALA A 102 -8.75 -18.05 -0.37
CA ALA A 102 -8.88 -17.27 0.86
C ALA A 102 -9.01 -15.75 0.62
N GLN A 103 -8.85 -15.31 -0.65
CA GLN A 103 -8.92 -13.93 -1.10
C GLN A 103 -8.00 -13.01 -0.29
N LEU A 104 -6.79 -13.48 0.03
CA LEU A 104 -5.88 -12.77 0.95
C LEU A 104 -5.59 -11.36 0.45
N LYS A 105 -5.33 -11.21 -0.86
CA LYS A 105 -5.14 -9.92 -1.54
C LYS A 105 -6.28 -8.95 -1.25
N SER A 106 -7.50 -9.37 -1.58
CA SER A 106 -8.71 -8.55 -1.42
C SER A 106 -8.89 -8.12 0.04
N LYS A 107 -8.80 -9.07 0.97
CA LYS A 107 -8.99 -8.79 2.40
C LYS A 107 -8.01 -7.76 2.94
N TRP A 108 -6.71 -7.89 2.67
CA TRP A 108 -5.74 -6.93 3.23
C TRP A 108 -5.86 -5.55 2.58
N LEU A 109 -6.18 -5.49 1.28
CA LEU A 109 -6.40 -4.26 0.53
C LEU A 109 -7.64 -3.49 1.02
N VAL A 110 -8.78 -4.18 1.19
CA VAL A 110 -10.01 -3.57 1.72
C VAL A 110 -9.79 -3.04 3.14
N ASN A 111 -9.05 -3.77 3.99
CA ASN A 111 -8.70 -3.28 5.31
C ASN A 111 -7.73 -2.08 5.25
N ARG A 112 -6.83 -2.02 4.27
CA ARG A 112 -5.97 -0.84 4.07
C ARG A 112 -6.79 0.38 3.65
N PHE A 113 -7.73 0.18 2.73
CA PHE A 113 -8.69 1.21 2.32
C PHE A 113 -9.49 1.73 3.52
N ALA A 114 -10.01 0.83 4.37
CA ALA A 114 -10.72 1.20 5.59
C ALA A 114 -9.87 2.09 6.52
N CYS A 115 -8.58 1.78 6.70
CA CYS A 115 -7.68 2.58 7.51
C CYS A 115 -7.53 4.02 6.97
N GLU A 116 -7.36 4.19 5.66
CA GLU A 116 -7.24 5.52 5.05
C GLU A 116 -8.56 6.31 5.08
N ARG A 117 -9.70 5.63 4.90
CA ARG A 117 -11.02 6.25 5.09
C ARG A 117 -11.24 6.69 6.53
N LEU A 118 -10.92 5.86 7.53
CA LEU A 118 -11.04 6.20 8.95
C LEU A 118 -10.16 7.40 9.33
N ARG A 119 -8.94 7.45 8.79
CA ARG A 119 -8.06 8.62 8.91
C ARG A 119 -8.72 9.86 8.33
N SER A 120 -9.30 9.76 7.13
CA SER A 120 -10.02 10.89 6.54
C SER A 120 -11.22 11.32 7.39
N ILE A 121 -12.03 10.39 7.90
CA ILE A 121 -13.17 10.70 8.78
C ILE A 121 -12.72 11.50 10.01
N LYS A 122 -11.62 11.07 10.67
CA LYS A 122 -11.04 11.80 11.81
C LYS A 122 -10.67 13.24 11.43
N PHE A 123 -10.01 13.42 10.30
CA PHE A 123 -9.51 14.73 9.89
C PHE A 123 -10.58 15.64 9.30
N GLN A 124 -11.64 15.08 8.69
CA GLN A 124 -12.80 15.85 8.24
C GLN A 124 -13.51 16.55 9.42
N ALA A 125 -13.50 15.95 10.61
CA ALA A 125 -14.06 16.57 11.82
C ALA A 125 -13.40 17.91 12.19
N TYR A 126 -12.16 18.18 11.76
CA TYR A 126 -11.50 19.47 12.03
C TYR A 126 -12.21 20.66 11.39
N SER A 127 -13.00 20.45 10.34
CA SER A 127 -13.83 21.50 9.76
C SER A 127 -14.87 22.06 10.75
N LEU A 128 -15.30 21.25 11.74
CA LEU A 128 -16.27 21.65 12.76
C LEU A 128 -15.72 22.76 13.68
N ALA A 129 -14.40 22.81 13.88
CA ALA A 129 -13.75 23.82 14.72
C ALA A 129 -14.00 25.25 14.25
N ALA A 130 -14.20 25.45 12.94
CA ALA A 130 -14.50 26.77 12.36
C ALA A 130 -15.85 27.36 12.82
N THR A 131 -16.73 26.53 13.40
CA THR A 131 -18.10 26.93 13.78
C THR A 131 -18.50 26.45 15.18
N ALA A 132 -17.57 25.90 15.97
CA ALA A 132 -17.84 25.38 17.30
C ALA A 132 -17.72 26.50 18.36
N PRO A 133 -18.79 26.83 19.09
CA PRO A 133 -18.77 27.89 20.10
C PRO A 133 -18.06 27.47 21.40
N ASP A 134 -17.99 26.17 21.69
CA ASP A 134 -17.33 25.62 22.86
C ASP A 134 -16.94 24.14 22.64
N GLU A 135 -16.20 23.57 23.59
CA GLU A 135 -15.72 22.18 23.55
C GLU A 135 -16.88 21.17 23.57
N ALA A 136 -17.99 21.48 24.25
CA ALA A 136 -19.12 20.57 24.39
C ALA A 136 -19.89 20.41 23.06
N ASP A 137 -20.12 21.52 22.34
CA ASP A 137 -20.67 21.51 20.98
C ASP A 137 -19.74 20.77 20.02
N LEU A 138 -18.42 21.06 20.08
CA LEU A 138 -17.41 20.37 19.28
C LEU A 138 -17.46 18.85 19.50
N ALA A 139 -17.57 18.41 20.76
CA ALA A 139 -17.67 17.00 21.11
C ALA A 139 -18.98 16.36 20.64
N ALA A 140 -20.11 17.04 20.74
CA ALA A 140 -21.39 16.54 20.25
C ALA A 140 -21.38 16.37 18.73
N ARG A 141 -20.90 17.38 18.00
CA ARG A 141 -20.85 17.38 16.52
C ARG A 141 -19.82 16.40 15.98
N THR A 142 -18.66 16.29 16.62
CA THR A 142 -17.64 15.30 16.23
C THR A 142 -18.18 13.88 16.37
N ARG A 143 -18.90 13.58 17.46
CA ARG A 143 -19.56 12.28 17.65
C ARG A 143 -20.64 12.02 16.60
N LYS A 144 -21.49 13.00 16.30
CA LYS A 144 -22.53 12.89 15.25
C LYS A 144 -21.90 12.59 13.89
N LEU A 145 -20.96 13.41 13.45
CA LEU A 145 -20.27 13.24 12.17
C LEU A 145 -19.56 11.88 12.08
N SER A 146 -18.87 11.49 13.15
CA SER A 146 -18.16 10.21 13.17
C SER A 146 -19.11 9.02 13.09
N ALA A 147 -20.24 9.06 13.80
CA ALA A 147 -21.23 7.99 13.74
C ALA A 147 -21.84 7.86 12.33
N GLU A 148 -22.18 8.98 11.70
CA GLU A 148 -22.73 9.02 10.34
C GLU A 148 -21.73 8.49 9.30
N GLU A 149 -20.48 8.96 9.36
CA GLU A 149 -19.44 8.55 8.40
C GLU A 149 -18.95 7.11 8.65
N LEU A 150 -18.93 6.63 9.89
CA LEU A 150 -18.63 5.22 10.19
C LEU A 150 -19.72 4.30 9.63
N ALA A 151 -20.99 4.67 9.70
CA ALA A 151 -22.08 3.90 9.11
C ALA A 151 -21.98 3.87 7.57
N LYS A 152 -21.61 4.99 6.94
CA LYS A 152 -21.32 5.03 5.49
C LYS A 152 -20.14 4.12 5.13
N LEU A 153 -19.06 4.19 5.91
CA LEU A 153 -17.90 3.33 5.71
C LEU A 153 -18.25 1.84 5.86
N GLU A 154 -19.09 1.47 6.83
CA GLU A 154 -19.54 0.08 6.98
C GLU A 154 -20.30 -0.39 5.73
N SER A 155 -21.20 0.44 5.20
CA SER A 155 -21.91 0.15 3.95
C SER A 155 -20.96 0.04 2.75
N GLU A 156 -19.94 0.90 2.69
CA GLU A 156 -18.86 0.85 1.71
C GLU A 156 -18.11 -0.50 1.78
N LEU A 157 -17.67 -0.90 2.98
CA LEU A 157 -16.89 -2.11 3.20
C LEU A 157 -17.67 -3.40 2.93
N ASN A 158 -19.00 -3.38 3.04
CA ASN A 158 -19.87 -4.51 2.68
C ASN A 158 -19.81 -4.86 1.18
N MET A 159 -19.34 -3.95 0.32
CA MET A 159 -19.08 -4.23 -1.09
C MET A 159 -17.82 -5.10 -1.30
N GLY A 160 -16.94 -5.20 -0.31
CA GLY A 160 -15.67 -5.92 -0.44
C GLY A 160 -14.77 -5.24 -1.46
N ILE A 161 -14.18 -6.01 -2.39
CA ILE A 161 -13.19 -5.48 -3.34
C ILE A 161 -13.79 -4.58 -4.42
N SER A 162 -15.08 -4.69 -4.72
CA SER A 162 -15.73 -3.87 -5.75
C SER A 162 -15.79 -2.39 -5.37
N ILE A 163 -15.57 -2.06 -4.10
CA ILE A 163 -15.39 -0.66 -3.68
C ILE A 163 -14.28 0.04 -4.45
N PHE A 164 -13.26 -0.68 -4.94
CA PHE A 164 -12.15 -0.06 -5.67
C PHE A 164 -12.55 0.44 -7.05
N GLU A 165 -13.68 -0.01 -7.59
CA GLU A 165 -14.25 0.48 -8.84
C GLU A 165 -15.36 1.51 -8.61
N ALA A 166 -16.02 1.44 -7.45
CA ALA A 166 -17.14 2.31 -7.09
C ALA A 166 -16.73 3.54 -6.25
N PHE A 167 -15.49 3.59 -5.78
CA PHE A 167 -14.99 4.65 -4.91
C PHE A 167 -14.91 5.98 -5.68
N VAL A 168 -15.51 7.02 -5.11
CA VAL A 168 -15.50 8.38 -5.67
C VAL A 168 -15.11 9.34 -4.55
N PRO A 169 -13.87 9.89 -4.55
CA PRO A 169 -13.36 10.74 -3.47
C PRO A 169 -14.30 11.87 -3.04
N GLU A 170 -14.95 12.54 -3.99
CA GLU A 170 -15.78 13.71 -3.72
C GLU A 170 -17.03 13.37 -2.90
N LYS A 171 -17.56 12.15 -3.05
CA LYS A 171 -18.74 11.69 -2.29
C LYS A 171 -18.43 11.35 -0.84
N CYS A 172 -17.14 11.17 -0.53
CA CYS A 172 -16.65 10.74 0.77
C CYS A 172 -16.19 11.91 1.66
N VAL A 173 -16.31 13.15 1.17
CA VAL A 173 -16.05 14.38 1.94
C VAL A 173 -17.35 14.89 2.53
N ALA A 174 -17.47 14.80 3.84
CA ALA A 174 -18.60 15.30 4.60
C ALA A 174 -18.71 16.82 4.47
N VAL A 175 -19.96 17.29 4.38
CA VAL A 175 -20.31 18.71 4.48
C VAL A 175 -21.08 18.87 5.77
N PRO A 176 -20.41 19.16 6.90
CA PRO A 176 -21.09 19.28 8.17
C PRO A 176 -22.03 20.49 8.19
N GLU A 177 -23.12 20.35 8.93
CA GLU A 177 -24.07 21.46 9.17
C GLU A 177 -23.35 22.64 9.84
N PRO A 178 -23.64 23.89 9.45
CA PRO A 178 -23.08 25.06 10.09
C PRO A 178 -23.48 25.12 11.56
N GLY A 179 -22.54 25.58 12.41
CA GLY A 179 -22.74 25.67 13.85
C GLY A 179 -23.72 26.79 14.26
N PRO A 180 -24.27 26.72 15.49
CA PRO A 180 -25.32 27.61 15.96
C PRO A 180 -24.83 29.01 16.39
N GLY A 181 -23.52 29.26 16.44
CA GLY A 181 -22.96 30.51 16.97
C GLY A 181 -21.55 30.82 16.47
N PRO A 182 -20.98 31.97 16.88
CA PRO A 182 -19.60 32.31 16.55
C PRO A 182 -18.65 31.30 17.18
N ALA A 183 -17.63 30.89 16.43
CA ALA A 183 -16.67 29.91 16.91
C ALA A 183 -15.71 30.49 17.95
N ASP A 184 -15.27 29.64 18.89
CA ASP A 184 -14.26 29.98 19.88
C ASP A 184 -12.87 30.16 19.22
N PRO A 185 -12.24 31.36 19.32
CA PRO A 185 -10.92 31.60 18.77
C PRO A 185 -9.83 30.63 19.25
N ALA A 186 -9.92 30.16 20.50
CA ALA A 186 -8.96 29.19 21.06
C ALA A 186 -9.09 27.83 20.36
N ILE A 187 -10.33 27.35 20.17
CA ILE A 187 -10.63 26.12 19.42
C ILE A 187 -10.12 26.22 17.99
N ILE A 188 -10.39 27.33 17.29
CA ILE A 188 -9.92 27.55 15.92
C ILE A 188 -8.39 27.51 15.85
N SER A 189 -7.72 28.25 16.74
CA SER A 189 -6.27 28.34 16.78
C SER A 189 -5.61 26.97 17.03
N GLU A 190 -6.06 26.26 18.06
CA GLU A 190 -5.53 24.93 18.38
C GLU A 190 -5.81 23.92 17.27
N ALA A 191 -7.04 23.89 16.74
CA ALA A 191 -7.42 22.99 15.64
C ALA A 191 -6.57 23.25 14.40
N THR A 192 -6.25 24.52 14.10
CA THR A 192 -5.44 24.89 12.95
C THR A 192 -4.01 24.39 13.10
N ILE A 193 -3.40 24.61 14.27
CA ILE A 193 -2.03 24.15 14.55
C ILE A 193 -1.97 22.62 14.56
N ALA A 194 -2.90 21.97 15.25
CA ALA A 194 -2.97 20.51 15.32
C ALA A 194 -3.23 19.88 13.94
N TYR A 195 -4.08 20.47 13.10
CA TYR A 195 -4.33 19.99 11.74
C TYR A 195 -3.07 20.07 10.87
N ARG A 196 -2.34 21.19 10.91
CA ARG A 196 -1.05 21.32 10.21
C ARG A 196 -0.07 20.24 10.65
N GLU A 197 0.08 20.04 11.97
CA GLU A 197 1.06 19.10 12.53
C GLU A 197 0.70 17.63 12.27
N LEU A 198 -0.56 17.25 12.50
CA LEU A 198 -1.01 15.86 12.45
C LEU A 198 -1.42 15.42 11.04
N ARG A 199 -1.97 16.31 10.22
CA ARG A 199 -2.47 15.95 8.89
C ARG A 199 -1.48 16.31 7.79
N LEU A 200 -1.17 17.61 7.66
CA LEU A 200 -0.39 18.11 6.52
C LEU A 200 1.07 17.64 6.60
N LEU A 201 1.75 17.90 7.71
CA LEU A 201 3.15 17.51 7.88
C LEU A 201 3.33 15.99 7.89
N TYR A 202 2.35 15.24 8.40
CA TYR A 202 2.40 13.78 8.35
C TYR A 202 2.31 13.25 6.91
N GLN A 203 1.35 13.74 6.13
CA GLN A 203 1.18 13.34 4.73
C GLN A 203 2.34 13.79 3.84
N ASP A 204 2.89 14.99 4.06
CA ASP A 204 4.08 15.46 3.34
C ASP A 204 5.30 14.56 3.61
N ARG A 205 5.52 14.21 4.89
CA ARG A 205 6.63 13.31 5.27
C ARG A 205 6.44 11.91 4.72
N PHE A 206 5.22 11.40 4.72
CA PHE A 206 4.90 10.13 4.09
C PHE A 206 5.25 10.15 2.59
N ALA A 207 4.78 11.16 1.86
CA ALA A 207 5.06 11.30 0.43
C ALA A 207 6.55 11.49 0.13
N ALA A 208 7.28 12.23 0.97
CA ALA A 208 8.72 12.42 0.85
C ALA A 208 9.50 11.11 1.09
N ALA A 209 9.12 10.32 2.10
CA ALA A 209 9.72 9.01 2.36
C ALA A 209 9.45 8.04 1.20
N GLU A 210 8.25 8.08 0.64
CA GLU A 210 7.88 7.25 -0.49
C GLU A 210 8.64 7.62 -1.77
N LEU A 211 8.82 8.92 -2.04
CA LEU A 211 9.70 9.40 -3.12
C LEU A 211 11.14 8.95 -2.96
N HIS A 212 11.66 8.97 -1.74
CA HIS A 212 13.01 8.46 -1.45
C HIS A 212 13.10 6.97 -1.78
N ARG A 213 12.13 6.18 -1.29
CA ARG A 213 12.05 4.74 -1.54
C ARG A 213 12.01 4.42 -3.03
N LEU A 214 11.20 5.13 -3.83
CA LEU A 214 11.13 4.92 -5.27
C LEU A 214 12.46 5.23 -5.96
N ARG A 215 13.16 6.28 -5.55
CA ARG A 215 14.48 6.64 -6.08
C ARG A 215 15.54 5.58 -5.78
N GLU A 216 15.49 4.99 -4.59
CA GLU A 216 16.38 3.88 -4.20
C GLU A 216 16.04 2.60 -4.96
N ASN A 217 14.77 2.22 -5.01
CA ASN A 217 14.31 1.00 -5.68
C ASN A 217 14.58 1.03 -7.18
N ARG A 218 14.39 2.17 -7.85
CA ARG A 218 14.69 2.33 -9.29
C ARG A 218 16.15 2.01 -9.63
N ARG A 219 17.08 2.20 -8.69
CA ARG A 219 18.50 1.87 -8.89
C ARG A 219 18.80 0.37 -8.74
N ALA A 220 18.03 -0.36 -7.92
CA ALA A 220 18.31 -1.75 -7.59
C ALA A 220 17.46 -2.77 -8.37
N PHE A 221 16.21 -2.46 -8.69
CA PHE A 221 15.22 -3.47 -9.13
C PHE A 221 15.09 -3.65 -10.64
N HIS A 222 15.13 -2.59 -11.45
CA HIS A 222 15.11 -2.74 -12.92
C HIS A 222 16.30 -3.53 -13.45
N SER A 223 17.41 -3.56 -12.73
CA SER A 223 18.63 -4.18 -13.23
C SER A 223 18.59 -5.71 -13.14
N ALA A 224 18.02 -6.32 -12.10
CA ALA A 224 18.22 -7.75 -11.85
C ALA A 224 17.44 -8.68 -12.80
N ALA A 225 16.15 -8.42 -13.03
CA ALA A 225 15.33 -9.24 -13.91
C ALA A 225 15.79 -9.12 -15.37
N ASP A 226 16.12 -7.90 -15.80
CA ASP A 226 16.62 -7.59 -17.15
C ASP A 226 18.02 -8.16 -17.37
N ILE A 227 18.92 -8.10 -16.37
CA ILE A 227 20.24 -8.76 -16.44
C ILE A 227 20.07 -10.27 -16.58
N LEU A 228 19.20 -10.89 -15.77
CA LEU A 228 18.94 -12.34 -15.85
C LEU A 228 18.38 -12.71 -17.23
N TYR A 229 17.43 -11.92 -17.73
CA TYR A 229 16.85 -12.11 -19.06
C TYR A 229 17.91 -12.00 -20.17
N PHE A 230 18.68 -10.92 -20.16
CA PHE A 230 19.71 -10.66 -21.17
C PHE A 230 20.84 -11.70 -21.11
N SER A 231 21.25 -12.10 -19.90
CA SER A 231 22.22 -13.18 -19.70
C SER A 231 21.71 -14.50 -20.26
N GLY A 232 20.44 -14.84 -19.98
CA GLY A 232 19.77 -15.99 -20.58
C GLY A 232 19.75 -15.94 -22.11
N ALA A 233 19.41 -14.78 -22.69
CA ALA A 233 19.39 -14.57 -24.13
C ALA A 233 20.77 -14.73 -24.78
N CYS A 234 21.83 -14.18 -24.16
CA CYS A 234 23.20 -14.36 -24.63
C CYS A 234 23.64 -15.83 -24.60
N LEU A 235 23.27 -16.57 -23.53
CA LEU A 235 23.58 -18.00 -23.43
C LEU A 235 22.80 -18.83 -24.46
N VAL A 236 21.53 -18.50 -24.73
CA VAL A 236 20.76 -19.14 -25.82
C VAL A 236 21.41 -18.86 -27.17
N LEU A 237 21.81 -17.62 -27.44
CA LEU A 237 22.49 -17.28 -28.68
C LEU A 237 23.78 -18.10 -28.84
N LEU A 238 24.58 -18.22 -27.77
CA LEU A 238 25.77 -19.07 -27.76
C LEU A 238 25.42 -20.52 -28.12
N SER A 239 24.42 -21.11 -27.45
CA SER A 239 23.93 -22.47 -27.71
C SER A 239 23.48 -22.67 -29.16
N LEU A 240 22.76 -21.70 -29.74
CA LEU A 240 22.31 -21.75 -31.13
C LEU A 240 23.49 -21.62 -32.10
N LEU A 241 24.47 -20.78 -31.82
CA LEU A 241 25.66 -20.62 -32.66
C LEU A 241 26.47 -21.92 -32.77
N ALA A 242 26.60 -22.70 -31.70
CA ALA A 242 27.28 -23.99 -31.80
C ALA A 242 26.55 -25.04 -32.64
N LYS A 243 25.24 -24.89 -32.84
CA LYS A 243 24.49 -25.75 -33.77
C LYS A 243 24.76 -25.41 -35.23
N ILE A 244 25.21 -24.18 -35.51
CA ILE A 244 25.47 -23.67 -36.86
C ILE A 244 26.96 -23.70 -37.19
N VAL A 245 27.84 -23.55 -36.21
CA VAL A 245 29.30 -23.54 -36.37
C VAL A 245 29.90 -24.91 -36.02
N PRO A 246 30.39 -25.68 -37.00
CA PRO A 246 30.97 -27.00 -36.76
C PRO A 246 32.18 -26.90 -35.82
N GLY A 247 32.25 -27.78 -34.81
CA GLY A 247 33.39 -27.90 -33.90
C GLY A 247 33.39 -26.95 -32.71
N MET A 248 32.35 -26.13 -32.50
CA MET A 248 32.23 -25.30 -31.30
C MET A 248 31.84 -26.15 -30.07
N PRO A 249 32.67 -26.24 -29.02
CA PRO A 249 32.38 -27.06 -27.85
C PRO A 249 31.44 -26.33 -26.90
N ILE A 250 30.14 -26.64 -26.95
CA ILE A 250 29.17 -26.16 -25.96
C ILE A 250 28.71 -27.30 -25.07
N SER A 251 28.78 -27.07 -23.75
CA SER A 251 28.34 -28.02 -22.75
C SER A 251 26.85 -27.84 -22.41
N ALA A 252 26.21 -28.90 -21.92
CA ALA A 252 24.82 -28.86 -21.44
C ALA A 252 24.61 -27.85 -20.29
N TRP A 253 25.68 -27.38 -19.64
CA TRP A 253 25.61 -26.30 -18.66
C TRP A 253 25.18 -24.97 -19.26
N VAL A 254 25.50 -24.70 -20.53
CA VAL A 254 25.08 -23.46 -21.19
C VAL A 254 23.56 -23.45 -21.34
N ASP A 255 22.97 -24.56 -21.81
CA ASP A 255 21.52 -24.70 -21.95
C ASP A 255 20.82 -24.66 -20.57
N PHE A 256 21.38 -25.35 -19.57
CA PHE A 256 20.85 -25.33 -18.21
C PHE A 256 20.85 -23.91 -17.60
N LEU A 257 21.98 -23.18 -17.70
CA LEU A 257 22.10 -21.83 -17.17
C LEU A 257 21.20 -20.84 -17.91
N ALA A 258 21.05 -21.00 -19.22
CA ALA A 258 20.17 -20.17 -20.04
C ALA A 258 18.71 -20.28 -19.57
N ILE A 259 18.19 -21.51 -19.46
CA ILE A 259 16.80 -21.74 -19.05
C ILE A 259 16.59 -21.34 -17.59
N SER A 260 17.55 -21.64 -16.71
CA SER A 260 17.50 -21.23 -15.30
C SER A 260 17.47 -19.71 -15.15
N ALA A 261 18.24 -18.98 -15.96
CA ALA A 261 18.23 -17.52 -15.97
C ALA A 261 16.85 -16.96 -16.38
N PHE A 262 16.16 -17.58 -17.36
CA PHE A 262 14.79 -17.20 -17.70
C PHE A 262 13.78 -17.51 -16.60
N VAL A 263 13.88 -18.68 -15.96
CA VAL A 263 13.00 -19.04 -14.82
C VAL A 263 13.18 -18.03 -13.67
N LEU A 264 14.43 -17.68 -13.35
CA LEU A 264 14.74 -16.69 -12.32
C LEU A 264 14.29 -15.28 -12.72
N SER A 265 14.46 -14.89 -13.99
CA SER A 265 14.00 -13.61 -14.52
C SER A 265 12.47 -13.48 -14.39
N ILE A 266 11.72 -14.47 -14.88
CA ILE A 266 10.25 -14.49 -14.74
C ILE A 266 9.83 -14.46 -13.26
N SER A 267 10.49 -15.26 -12.41
CA SER A 267 10.19 -15.30 -10.97
C SER A 267 10.41 -13.94 -10.31
N LYS A 268 11.48 -13.24 -10.70
CA LYS A 268 11.81 -11.91 -10.23
C LYS A 268 10.79 -10.88 -10.73
N THR A 269 10.40 -10.92 -11.99
CA THR A 269 9.37 -10.02 -12.56
C THR A 269 8.04 -10.18 -11.83
N VAL A 270 7.60 -11.40 -11.55
CA VAL A 270 6.38 -11.66 -10.76
C VAL A 270 6.52 -11.13 -9.33
N LEU A 271 7.68 -11.33 -8.69
CA LEU A 271 7.93 -10.79 -7.36
C LEU A 271 7.89 -9.26 -7.35
N ASP A 272 8.46 -8.61 -8.36
CA ASP A 272 8.48 -7.16 -8.49
C ASP A 272 7.06 -6.63 -8.67
N ASN A 273 6.30 -7.20 -9.61
CA ASN A 273 4.89 -6.88 -9.84
C ASN A 273 4.01 -7.08 -8.60
N ALA A 274 4.33 -8.10 -7.78
CA ALA A 274 3.60 -8.36 -6.55
C ALA A 274 4.04 -7.46 -5.39
N SER A 275 5.25 -6.89 -5.43
CA SER A 275 5.84 -6.11 -4.35
C SER A 275 5.48 -4.62 -4.38
N LEU A 276 5.20 -4.06 -5.56
CA LEU A 276 4.41 -2.86 -5.84
C LEU A 276 4.68 -2.41 -7.28
N THR A 277 3.59 -2.18 -8.00
CA THR A 277 3.55 -1.33 -9.19
C THR A 277 4.11 0.04 -8.87
N ASP A 278 5.06 0.55 -9.67
CA ASP A 278 5.64 1.88 -9.52
C ASP A 278 4.53 2.95 -9.42
N PRO A 279 4.20 3.49 -8.22
CA PRO A 279 3.52 4.77 -8.18
C PRO A 279 4.44 5.77 -8.87
N SER A 280 3.92 6.52 -9.83
CA SER A 280 4.76 7.46 -10.56
C SER A 280 5.37 8.45 -9.56
N ALA A 281 6.70 8.65 -9.58
CA ALA A 281 7.32 9.67 -8.74
C ALA A 281 6.65 11.06 -8.96
N ALA A 282 6.13 11.30 -10.17
CA ALA A 282 5.34 12.47 -10.50
C ALA A 282 4.03 12.60 -9.70
N ARG A 283 3.37 11.50 -9.31
CA ARG A 283 2.19 11.48 -8.45
C ARG A 283 2.51 12.03 -7.07
N PHE A 284 3.54 11.50 -6.39
CA PHE A 284 3.92 12.00 -5.06
C PHE A 284 4.50 13.42 -5.09
N VAL A 285 5.16 13.82 -6.18
CA VAL A 285 5.58 15.22 -6.35
C VAL A 285 4.35 16.15 -6.38
N ARG A 286 3.36 15.84 -7.23
CA ARG A 286 2.10 16.61 -7.31
C ARG A 286 1.36 16.63 -5.97
N TYR A 287 1.24 15.48 -5.31
CA TYR A 287 0.59 15.38 -4.01
C TYR A 287 1.22 16.31 -2.95
N ARG A 288 2.56 16.42 -2.95
CA ARG A 288 3.26 17.36 -2.05
C ARG A 288 3.06 18.82 -2.45
N GLU A 289 3.02 19.13 -3.74
CA GLU A 289 2.72 20.48 -4.24
C GLU A 289 1.30 20.91 -3.82
N ASP A 290 0.33 20.01 -3.90
CA ASP A 290 -1.05 20.23 -3.48
C ASP A 290 -1.14 20.45 -1.96
N ILE A 291 -0.44 19.66 -1.15
CA ILE A 291 -0.34 19.87 0.31
C ILE A 291 0.26 21.24 0.62
N ALA A 292 1.32 21.64 -0.09
CA ALA A 292 1.99 22.93 0.11
C ALA A 292 1.09 24.12 -0.30
N GLU A 293 0.20 23.95 -1.28
CA GLU A 293 -0.83 24.94 -1.60
C GLU A 293 -1.86 25.09 -0.47
N ILE A 294 -2.31 23.98 0.13
CA ILE A 294 -3.21 24.03 1.29
C ILE A 294 -2.53 24.74 2.47
N GLU A 295 -1.27 24.40 2.77
CA GLU A 295 -0.52 25.05 3.84
C GLU A 295 -0.42 26.57 3.63
N ARG A 296 -0.08 27.01 2.40
CA ARG A 296 -0.05 28.44 2.05
C ARG A 296 -1.40 29.13 2.21
N ARG A 297 -2.52 28.43 1.99
CA ARG A 297 -3.86 28.99 2.22
C ARG A 297 -4.14 29.18 3.71
N ILE A 298 -3.76 28.22 4.54
CA ILE A 298 -3.85 28.36 6.01
C ILE A 298 -3.03 29.55 6.49
N GLU A 299 -1.81 29.72 5.98
CA GLU A 299 -0.94 30.86 6.31
C GLU A 299 -1.50 32.21 5.87
N ARG A 300 -2.32 32.23 4.82
CA ARG A 300 -3.07 33.43 4.37
C ARG A 300 -4.39 33.64 5.13
N GLY A 301 -4.69 32.82 6.14
CA GLY A 301 -5.88 32.96 6.98
C GLY A 301 -7.13 32.27 6.43
N ALA A 302 -7.01 31.29 5.52
CA ALA A 302 -8.16 30.49 5.11
C ALA A 302 -8.70 29.66 6.28
N SER A 303 -10.03 29.64 6.42
CA SER A 303 -10.72 28.93 7.51
C SER A 303 -10.74 27.41 7.32
N LEU A 304 -10.83 26.66 8.42
CA LEU A 304 -10.79 25.19 8.46
C LEU A 304 -11.93 24.53 7.70
N ASP A 305 -13.13 25.12 7.69
CA ASP A 305 -14.28 24.64 6.90
C ASP A 305 -14.02 24.70 5.38
N ILE A 306 -13.05 25.49 4.92
CA ILE A 306 -12.64 25.56 3.52
C ILE A 306 -11.45 24.63 3.25
N VAL A 307 -10.41 24.70 4.08
CA VAL A 307 -9.15 23.99 3.80
C VAL A 307 -9.24 22.50 4.08
N VAL A 308 -10.00 22.08 5.11
CA VAL A 308 -10.12 20.67 5.48
C VAL A 308 -10.79 19.87 4.36
N PRO A 309 -11.96 20.25 3.81
CA PRO A 309 -12.54 19.53 2.68
C PRO A 309 -11.63 19.47 1.46
N GLN A 310 -10.85 20.52 1.17
CA GLN A 310 -9.93 20.53 0.04
C GLN A 310 -8.78 19.53 0.23
N MET A 311 -8.14 19.55 1.40
CA MET A 311 -7.08 18.59 1.73
C MET A 311 -7.59 17.15 1.77
N GLU A 312 -8.79 16.93 2.30
CA GLU A 312 -9.37 15.60 2.34
C GLU A 312 -9.75 15.08 0.95
N ARG A 313 -10.17 15.94 0.01
CA ARG A 313 -10.28 15.54 -1.41
C ARG A 313 -8.93 15.12 -1.99
N ILE A 314 -7.86 15.86 -1.70
CA ILE A 314 -6.50 15.52 -2.17
C ILE A 314 -6.06 14.17 -1.61
N ALA A 315 -6.23 13.93 -0.31
CA ALA A 315 -5.87 12.67 0.33
C ALA A 315 -6.74 11.48 -0.13
N LEU A 316 -8.04 11.72 -0.39
CA LEU A 316 -8.93 10.68 -0.93
C LEU A 316 -8.67 10.40 -2.41
N GLY A 317 -8.25 11.40 -3.20
CA GLY A 317 -7.77 11.18 -4.56
C GLY A 317 -6.51 10.31 -4.60
N GLU A 318 -5.60 10.50 -3.63
CA GLU A 318 -4.44 9.61 -3.47
C GLU A 318 -4.87 8.16 -3.10
N LEU A 319 -5.98 8.01 -2.36
CA LEU A 319 -6.57 6.70 -2.07
C LEU A 319 -7.24 6.06 -3.30
N GLU A 320 -7.88 6.83 -4.17
CA GLU A 320 -8.42 6.35 -5.45
C GLU A 320 -7.29 5.81 -6.34
N GLU A 321 -6.22 6.58 -6.47
CA GLU A 321 -5.01 6.17 -7.19
C GLU A 321 -4.35 4.92 -6.57
N PHE A 322 -4.51 4.70 -5.26
CA PHE A 322 -4.15 3.42 -4.62
C PHE A 322 -5.10 2.28 -5.03
N CYS A 323 -6.41 2.51 -5.05
CA CYS A 323 -7.40 1.53 -5.48
C CYS A 323 -7.12 1.07 -6.92
N ASP A 324 -6.81 2.00 -7.82
CA ASP A 324 -6.44 1.68 -9.20
C ASP A 324 -5.12 0.90 -9.30
N ALA A 325 -4.08 1.37 -8.61
CA ALA A 325 -2.79 0.67 -8.57
C ALA A 325 -2.89 -0.73 -7.94
N SER A 326 -3.86 -0.98 -7.07
CA SER A 326 -4.02 -2.30 -6.43
C SER A 326 -4.47 -3.40 -7.41
N LYS A 327 -5.10 -3.02 -8.55
CA LYS A 327 -5.57 -3.95 -9.59
C LYS A 327 -4.41 -4.77 -10.18
N SER A 328 -3.23 -4.16 -10.28
CA SER A 328 -2.03 -4.77 -10.87
C SER A 328 -1.18 -5.62 -9.90
N ILE A 329 -1.35 -5.48 -8.58
CA ILE A 329 -0.60 -6.25 -7.58
C ILE A 329 -0.96 -7.74 -7.64
N ASN A 330 -0.14 -8.62 -8.23
CA ASN A 330 -0.47 -10.04 -8.32
C ASN A 330 0.79 -10.93 -8.27
N TYR A 331 0.71 -12.06 -7.56
CA TYR A 331 1.68 -13.16 -7.62
C TYR A 331 1.33 -14.19 -8.71
N ARG A 332 0.77 -13.73 -9.83
CA ARG A 332 0.40 -14.62 -10.95
C ARG A 332 1.58 -14.73 -11.91
N LEU A 333 1.99 -15.96 -12.20
CA LEU A 333 2.79 -16.31 -13.37
C LEU A 333 1.96 -16.12 -14.64
#